data_AF-A0A7W6LXH3-F1
#
_entry.id   AF-A0A7W6LXH3-F1
#
_cell.length_a   1.000
_cell.length_b   1.000
_cell.length_c   1.000
_cell.angle_alpha   90.00
_cell.angle_beta   90.00
_cell.angle_gamma   90.00
#
_symmetry.space_group_name_H-M   'P 1'
#
loop_
_entity.id
_entity.type
_entity.pdbx_description
1 polymer ?
#
loop_
_entity_poly.entity_id
_entity_poly.type
_entity_poly.pdbx_seq_one_letter_code
_entity_poly.pdbx_strand_id
1 'polypeptide(L)' 'MSVHLATLARAGLIRSERRSRIINYRADLDQLKALTLFLLKDCCGGKAELCEPLIAELVPCC' A
#
# COMPACT_ATOMS: atom_id res chain seq x y z
N MET A 1 17.31 6.36 12.78
CA MET A 1 16.47 5.96 11.62
C MET A 1 15.62 4.78 12.06
N SER A 2 14.30 4.84 11.91
CA SER A 2 13.42 3.71 12.31
C SER A 2 13.62 2.52 11.37
N VAL A 3 13.78 1.31 11.93
CA VAL A 3 13.94 0.06 11.17
C VAL A 3 12.74 -0.18 10.25
N HIS A 4 11.53 0.13 10.71
CA HIS A 4 10.31 -0.03 9.91
C HIS A 4 10.32 0.85 8.66
N LEU A 5 10.70 2.13 8.79
CA LEU A 5 10.78 3.05 7.65
C LEU A 5 11.87 2.62 6.66
N ALA A 6 13.01 2.13 7.15
CA ALA A 6 14.06 1.63 6.28
C ALA A 6 13.62 0.37 5.51
N THR A 7 12.84 -0.52 6.13
CA THR A 7 12.28 -1.69 5.45
C THR A 7 11.22 -1.30 4.42
N LEU A 8 10.28 -0.41 4.78
CA LEU A 8 9.25 0.07 3.84
C LEU A 8 9.85 0.82 2.65
N ALA A 9 10.91 1.61 2.87
CA ALA A 9 11.59 2.33 1.79
C ALA A 9 12.32 1.35 0.84
N ARG A 10 12.98 0.32 1.37
CA ARG A 10 13.60 -0.73 0.56
C ARG A 10 12.59 -1.56 -0.24
N ALA A 11 11.39 -1.75 0.31
CA ALA A 11 10.28 -2.41 -0.38
C ALA A 11 9.58 -1.50 -1.42
N GLY A 12 9.97 -0.23 -1.53
CA GLY A 12 9.35 0.73 -2.46
C GLY A 12 7.99 1.25 -2.01
N LEU A 13 7.54 0.96 -0.78
CA LEU A 13 6.20 1.33 -0.31
C LEU A 13 6.12 2.77 0.21
N ILE A 14 7.26 3.40 0.49
CA ILE A 14 7.32 4.79 0.93
C ILE A 14 8.45 5.53 0.20
N ARG A 15 8.26 6.84 0.01
CA ARG A 15 9.28 7.77 -0.47
C ARG A 15 9.71 8.68 0.67
N SER A 16 10.97 9.08 0.66
CA SER A 16 11.51 10.06 1.61
C SER A 16 11.96 11.32 0.88
N GLU A 17 11.61 12.47 1.42
CA GLU A 17 12.04 13.78 0.92
C GLU A 17 12.67 14.56 2.06
N ARG A 18 13.95 14.92 1.92
CA ARG A 18 14.64 15.73 2.91
C ARG A 18 14.34 17.21 2.68
N ARG A 19 13.65 17.84 3.63
CA ARG A 19 13.41 19.27 3.69
C ARG A 19 14.24 19.87 4.82
N SER A 20 15.45 20.31 4.49
CA SER A 20 16.43 20.85 5.45
C SER A 20 16.77 19.84 6.56
N ARG A 21 16.33 20.10 7.80
CA ARG A 21 16.57 19.23 8.97
C ARG A 21 15.50 18.14 9.13
N ILE A 22 14.40 18.23 8.39
CA ILE A 22 13.27 17.29 8.47
C ILE A 22 13.33 16.32 7.29
N ILE A 23 13.04 15.04 7.54
CA ILE A 23 12.82 14.05 6.49
C ILE A 23 11.34 13.70 6.51
N ASN A 24 10.64 14.02 5.43
CA ASN A 24 9.24 13.69 5.24
C ASN A 24 9.14 12.32 4.58
N TYR A 25 8.46 11.39 5.22
CA TYR A 25 8.13 10.09 4.65
C TYR A 25 6.69 10.13 4.16
N ARG A 26 6.46 9.66 2.94
CA ARG A 26 5.13 9.55 2.34
C ARG A 26 4.92 8.16 1.78
N ALA A 27 3.71 7.64 1.93
CA ALA A 27 3.31 6.42 1.26
C ALA A 27 3.35 6.61 -0.26
N ASP A 28 3.90 5.61 -0.95
CA ASP A 28 3.76 5.49 -2.40
C ASP A 28 2.43 4.79 -2.70
N LEU A 29 1.39 5.59 -2.97
CA LEU A 29 0.04 5.05 -3.15
C LEU A 29 -0.09 4.18 -4.39
N ASP A 30 0.69 4.46 -5.43
CA ASP A 30 0.70 3.63 -6.64
C ASP A 30 1.28 2.25 -6.36
N GLN A 31 2.41 2.21 -5.62
CA GLN A 31 3.06 0.96 -5.23
C GLN A 31 2.19 0.14 -4.26
N LEU A 32 1.56 0.80 -3.28
CA LEU A 32 0.63 0.16 -2.34
C LEU A 32 -0.59 -0.40 -3.07
N LYS A 33 -1.19 0.37 -3.98
CA LYS A 33 -2.32 -0.09 -4.79
C LYS A 33 -1.94 -1.32 -5.62
N ALA A 34 -0.78 -1.30 -6.26
CA ALA A 34 -0.29 -2.44 -7.04
C ALA A 34 -0.11 -3.69 -6.16
N LEU A 35 0.49 -3.54 -4.97
CA LEU A 35 0.66 -4.63 -4.01
C LEU A 35 -0.71 -5.18 -3.55
N THR A 36 -1.64 -4.31 -3.16
CA THR A 36 -2.97 -4.74 -2.74
C THR A 36 -3.68 -5.49 -3.86
N LEU A 37 -3.67 -4.98 -5.09
CA LEU A 37 -4.29 -5.66 -6.22
C LEU A 37 -3.64 -7.02 -6.52
N PHE A 38 -2.31 -7.13 -6.39
CA PHE A 38 -1.61 -8.41 -6.52
C PHE A 38 -2.10 -9.42 -5.48
N LEU A 39 -2.14 -9.02 -4.19
CA LEU A 39 -2.63 -9.88 -3.11
C LEU A 39 -4.09 -10.28 -3.29
N LEU A 40 -4.95 -9.37 -3.73
CA LEU A 40 -6.38 -9.65 -3.96
C LEU A 40 -6.60 -10.62 -5.13
N LYS A 41 -5.84 -10.47 -6.21
CA LYS A 41 -5.91 -11.39 -7.37
C LYS A 41 -5.63 -12.82 -6.95
N ASP A 42 -4.63 -13.01 -6.09
CA ASP A 42 -4.24 -14.33 -5.60
C ASP A 42 -5.16 -14.82 -4.47
N CYS A 43 -5.64 -13.92 -3.60
CA CYS A 43 -6.48 -14.26 -2.44
C CYS A 43 -7.80 -14.90 -2.86
N CYS A 44 -8.44 -14.38 -3.90
CA CYS A 44 -9.73 -14.90 -4.38
C CYS A 44 -9.59 -15.98 -5.45
N GLY A 45 -8.35 -16.40 -5.80
CA GLY A 45 -8.10 -17.41 -6.83
C GLY A 45 -8.72 -17.06 -8.20
N GLY A 46 -8.78 -15.77 -8.52
CA GLY A 46 -9.46 -15.26 -9.72
C GLY A 46 -10.99 -15.15 -9.65
N LYS A 47 -11.63 -15.51 -8.53
CA LYS A 47 -13.08 -15.41 -8.35
C LYS A 47 -13.48 -14.07 -7.73
N ALA A 48 -13.89 -13.12 -8.56
CA ALA A 48 -14.25 -11.77 -8.13
C ALA A 48 -15.33 -11.75 -7.02
N GLU A 49 -16.28 -12.69 -7.06
CA GLU A 49 -17.36 -12.87 -6.08
C GLU A 49 -16.86 -13.04 -4.64
N LEU A 50 -15.70 -13.68 -4.44
CA LEU A 50 -15.13 -13.87 -3.10
C LEU A 50 -14.49 -12.59 -2.55
N CYS A 51 -14.14 -11.67 -3.43
CA CYS A 51 -13.51 -10.39 -3.11
C CYS A 51 -14.55 -9.28 -2.88
N GLU A 52 -15.83 -9.50 -3.19
CA GLU A 52 -16.90 -8.49 -3.02
C GLU A 52 -17.01 -7.92 -1.60
N PRO A 53 -16.98 -8.73 -0.52
CA PRO A 53 -17.09 -8.20 0.84
C PRO A 53 -15.92 -7.27 1.20
N LEU A 54 -14.71 -7.65 0.76
CA LEU A 54 -13.50 -6.88 1.00
C LEU A 54 -13.49 -5.56 0.21
N ILE A 55 -13.99 -5.59 -1.03
CA ILE A 55 -14.16 -4.37 -1.82
C ILE A 55 -15.20 -3.45 -1.17
N ALA A 56 -16.31 -4.00 -0.65
CA ALA A 56 -17.34 -3.22 0.05
C ALA A 56 -16.80 -2.50 1.30
N GLU A 57 -15.86 -3.10 2.03
CA GLU A 57 -15.19 -2.45 3.17
C GLU A 57 -14.14 -1.40 2.75
N LEU A 58 -13.50 -1.59 1.60
CA LEU A 58 -12.44 -0.70 1.10
C LEU A 58 -12.97 0.53 0.36
N VAL A 59 -14.16 0.45 -0.22
CA VAL A 59 -14.83 1.59 -0.86
C VAL A 59 -15.29 2.54 0.25
N PRO A 60 -14.72 3.75 0.35
CA PRO A 60 -15.19 4.72 1.33
C PRO A 60 -16.64 5.04 1.01
N CYS A 61 -17.55 4.85 1.97
CA CYS A 61 -18.94 5.27 1.81
C CYS A 61 -19.00 6.74 1.40
N CYS A 62 -19.52 6.95 0.20
CA CYS A 62 -20.15 8.18 -0.26
C CYS A 62 -21.62 7.82 -0.49
#